data_AF-A0A918X7T9-F1
#
_entry.id   AF-A0A918X7T9-F1
#
_cell.length_a   1.000
_cell.length_b   1.000
_cell.length_c   1.000
_cell.angle_alpha   90.00
_cell.angle_beta   90.00
_cell.angle_gamma   90.00
#
_symmetry.space_group_name_H-M   'P 1'
#
loop_
_entity.id
_entity.type
_entity.pdbx_description
1 polymer ?
#
loop_
_entity_poly.entity_id
_entity_poly.type
_entity_poly.pdbx_seq_one_letter_code
_entity_poly.pdbx_strand_id
1 'polypeptide(L)'
;MGHTRRALAVAVVTAGFTLGAPALALAESGFATSESYAGPDGASITYVQSVVDDQGNVSYEHVTLHAGPDGAGQERTRSSAG
;
A
#
# COMPACT_ATOMS: atom_id res chain seq x y z
N MET A 1 -16.41 44.56 17.19
CA MET A 1 -15.44 43.57 17.72
C MET A 1 -15.82 42.09 17.44
N GLY A 2 -16.99 41.76 16.86
CA GLY A 2 -17.38 40.35 16.59
C GLY A 2 -16.88 39.75 15.27
N HIS A 3 -16.69 40.57 14.23
CA HIS A 3 -16.27 40.10 12.90
C HIS A 3 -14.81 39.63 12.87
N THR A 4 -13.92 40.31 13.58
CA THR A 4 -12.47 40.00 13.63
C THR A 4 -12.18 38.67 14.34
N ARG A 5 -12.96 38.34 15.39
CA ARG A 5 -12.83 37.06 16.10
C ARG A 5 -13.30 35.86 15.28
N ARG A 6 -14.37 36.03 14.48
CA ARG A 6 -14.84 35.00 13.55
C ARG A 6 -13.85 34.75 12.40
N ALA A 7 -13.26 35.80 11.85
CA ALA A 7 -12.25 35.67 10.79
C ALA A 7 -11.00 34.92 11.27
N LEU A 8 -10.54 35.21 12.50
CA LEU A 8 -9.38 34.53 13.08
C LEU A 8 -9.65 33.04 13.34
N ALA A 9 -10.84 32.70 13.86
CA ALA A 9 -11.24 31.32 14.10
C ALA A 9 -11.31 30.50 12.80
N VAL A 10 -11.84 31.09 11.73
CA VAL A 10 -11.88 30.46 10.40
C VAL A 10 -10.46 30.25 9.88
N ALA A 11 -9.58 31.26 9.96
CA ALA A 11 -8.19 31.14 9.49
C ALA A 11 -7.42 30.01 10.19
N VAL A 12 -7.60 29.86 11.52
CA VAL A 12 -6.95 28.80 12.30
C VAL A 12 -7.47 27.41 11.92
N VAL A 13 -8.78 27.26 11.72
CA VAL A 13 -9.39 25.99 11.29
C VAL A 13 -8.92 25.61 9.88
N THR A 14 -8.92 26.57 8.95
CA THR A 14 -8.48 26.32 7.56
C THR A 14 -7.01 25.96 7.51
N ALA A 15 -6.14 26.66 8.26
CA ALA A 15 -4.71 26.35 8.35
C ALA A 15 -4.46 24.98 9.01
N GLY A 16 -5.24 24.63 10.04
CA GLY A 16 -5.17 23.31 10.68
C GLY A 16 -5.58 22.18 9.72
N PHE A 17 -6.59 22.40 8.88
CA PHE A 17 -7.03 21.41 7.89
C PHE A 17 -6.06 21.25 6.73
N THR A 18 -5.47 22.34 6.22
CA THR A 18 -4.51 22.26 5.09
C THR A 18 -3.16 21.69 5.51
N LEU A 19 -2.69 21.98 6.73
CA LEU A 19 -1.42 21.47 7.25
C LEU A 19 -1.54 20.10 7.93
N GLY A 20 -2.73 19.72 8.41
CA GLY A 20 -3.00 18.41 9.02
C GLY A 20 -3.33 17.31 8.01
N ALA A 21 -3.75 17.65 6.79
CA ALA A 21 -4.10 16.67 5.77
C ALA A 21 -2.93 15.74 5.34
N PRO A 22 -1.67 16.21 5.21
CA PRO A 22 -0.55 15.31 4.91
C PRO A 22 -0.24 14.34 6.06
N ALA A 23 -0.49 14.74 7.31
CA ALA A 23 -0.20 13.90 8.48
C ALA A 23 -1.19 12.73 8.62
N LEU A 24 -2.39 12.85 8.05
CA LEU A 24 -3.38 11.75 7.97
C LEU A 24 -3.18 10.86 6.73
N ALA A 25 -2.31 11.27 5.79
CA ALA A 25 -2.01 10.51 4.57
C ALA A 25 -0.87 9.49 4.76
N LEU A 26 -0.23 9.45 5.93
CA LEU A 26 0.70 8.40 6.35
C LEU A 26 -0.02 7.23 7.05
N ALA A 27 -1.25 6.92 6.63
CA ALA A 27 -1.78 5.60 6.89
C ALA A 27 -0.98 4.63 6.02
N GLU A 28 -0.54 3.52 6.60
CA GLU A 28 0.12 2.40 5.90
C GLU A 28 -0.52 2.21 4.52
N SER A 29 0.21 2.61 3.47
CA SER A 29 -0.31 2.63 2.11
C SER A 29 0.21 1.39 1.42
N GLY A 30 -0.70 0.51 1.04
CA GLY A 30 -0.37 -0.77 0.44
C GLY A 30 -1.13 -1.02 -0.86
N PHE A 31 -0.50 -1.75 -1.76
CA PHE A 31 -1.14 -2.40 -2.90
C PHE A 31 -0.91 -3.90 -2.77
N ALA A 32 -1.97 -4.68 -2.98
CA ALA A 32 -1.90 -6.13 -3.01
C ALA A 32 -2.83 -6.66 -4.10
N THR A 33 -2.33 -7.57 -4.92
CA THR A 33 -3.14 -8.30 -5.90
C THR A 33 -2.70 -9.75 -5.94
N SER A 34 -3.65 -10.64 -6.23
CA SER A 34 -3.38 -12.05 -6.43
C SER A 34 -4.21 -12.58 -7.58
N GLU A 35 -3.59 -13.39 -8.42
CA GLU A 35 -4.25 -14.15 -9.49
C GLU A 35 -3.94 -15.62 -9.30
N SER A 36 -4.90 -16.48 -9.55
CA SER A 36 -4.74 -17.93 -9.41
C SER A 36 -5.44 -18.67 -10.53
N TYR A 37 -4.84 -19.78 -10.94
CA TYR A 37 -5.38 -20.70 -11.93
C TYR A 37 -5.22 -22.13 -11.43
N ALA A 38 -6.19 -22.99 -11.76
CA ALA A 38 -6.10 -24.43 -11.54
C ALA A 38 -6.76 -25.17 -12.70
N GLY A 39 -6.10 -26.22 -13.18
CA GLY A 39 -6.56 -27.05 -14.28
C GLY A 39 -5.92 -28.44 -14.27
N PRO A 40 -6.25 -29.29 -15.26
CA PRO A 40 -5.71 -30.65 -15.37
C PRO A 40 -4.18 -30.71 -15.41
N ASP A 41 -3.56 -29.65 -15.96
CA ASP A 41 -2.11 -29.55 -16.14
C ASP A 41 -1.40 -28.91 -14.93
N GLY A 42 -2.13 -28.59 -13.86
CA GLY A 42 -1.58 -28.03 -12.63
C GLY A 42 -2.29 -26.78 -12.13
N ALA A 43 -1.71 -26.16 -11.11
CA ALA A 43 -2.18 -24.93 -10.49
C ALA A 43 -1.06 -23.90 -10.39
N SER A 44 -1.43 -22.63 -10.50
CA SER A 44 -0.52 -21.50 -10.31
C SER A 44 -1.18 -20.43 -9.46
N ILE A 45 -0.39 -19.75 -8.64
CA ILE A 45 -0.80 -18.53 -7.94
C ILE A 45 0.31 -17.50 -8.08
N THR A 46 -0.06 -16.29 -8.50
CA THR A 46 0.80 -15.12 -8.53
C THR A 46 0.26 -14.11 -7.54
N TYR A 47 1.14 -13.56 -6.71
CA TYR A 47 0.81 -12.52 -5.74
C TYR A 47 1.83 -11.39 -5.84
N VAL A 48 1.35 -10.16 -5.83
CA VAL A 48 2.16 -8.95 -5.81
C VAL A 48 1.72 -8.08 -4.63
N GLN A 49 2.70 -7.64 -3.85
CA GLN A 49 2.52 -6.71 -2.74
C GLN A 49 3.50 -5.56 -2.83
N SER A 50 3.04 -4.37 -2.48
CA SER A 50 3.91 -3.27 -2.06
C SER A 50 3.32 -2.59 -0.83
N VAL A 51 4.16 -2.28 0.15
CA VAL A 51 3.76 -1.60 1.41
C VAL A 51 4.74 -0.49 1.71
N VAL A 52 4.21 0.65 2.14
CA VAL A 52 4.96 1.70 2.86
C VAL A 52 4.51 1.68 4.31
N ASP A 53 5.45 1.46 5.23
CA ASP A 53 5.16 1.44 6.67
C ASP A 53 5.14 2.86 7.28
N ASP A 54 4.87 2.94 8.58
CA ASP A 54 4.78 4.19 9.34
C ASP A 54 6.13 4.90 9.51
N GLN A 55 7.23 4.19 9.25
CA GLN A 55 8.59 4.71 9.28
C GLN A 55 9.05 5.20 7.89
N GLY A 56 8.23 5.01 6.85
CA GLY A 56 8.54 5.37 5.48
C GLY A 56 9.37 4.32 4.74
N ASN A 57 9.57 3.14 5.31
CA ASN A 57 10.23 2.04 4.60
C ASN A 57 9.29 1.50 3.52
N VAL A 58 9.84 1.27 2.33
CA VAL A 58 9.12 0.71 1.19
C VAL A 58 9.55 -0.73 0.99
N SER A 59 8.57 -1.63 0.85
CA SER A 59 8.78 -3.03 0.51
C SER A 59 7.97 -3.44 -0.71
N TYR A 60 8.54 -4.32 -1.53
CA TYR A 60 7.89 -4.92 -2.69
C TYR A 60 8.16 -6.42 -2.72
N GLU A 61 7.14 -7.20 -3.05
CA GLU A 61 7.22 -8.64 -3.23
C GLU A 61 6.35 -9.09 -4.41
N HIS A 62 6.94 -9.89 -5.31
CA HIS A 62 6.24 -10.59 -6.38
C HIS A 62 6.62 -12.07 -6.31
N VAL A 63 5.62 -12.91 -6.10
CA VAL A 63 5.79 -14.36 -5.99
C VAL A 63 4.87 -15.04 -6.99
N THR A 64 5.42 -15.97 -7.77
CA THR A 64 4.64 -16.93 -8.55
C THR A 64 4.98 -18.34 -8.08
N LEU A 65 3.97 -19.09 -7.66
CA LEU A 65 4.08 -20.50 -7.30
C LEU A 65 3.35 -21.31 -8.35
N HIS A 66 3.93 -22.41 -8.80
CA HIS A 66 3.25 -23.35 -9.69
C HIS A 66 3.47 -24.78 -9.22
N ALA A 67 2.49 -25.64 -9.46
CA ALA A 67 2.56 -27.07 -9.20
C ALA A 67 1.78 -27.82 -10.27
N GLY A 68 2.37 -28.84 -10.87
CA GLY A 68 1.76 -29.66 -11.92
C GLY A 68 2.34 -31.08 -11.97
N PRO A 69 1.95 -31.87 -12.97
CA PRO A 69 2.40 -33.26 -13.14
C PRO A 69 3.92 -33.42 -13.18
N ASP A 70 4.61 -32.40 -13.72
CA ASP A 70 6.07 -32.39 -13.87
C ASP A 70 6.82 -31.83 -12.64
N GLY A 71 6.09 -31.45 -11.59
CA GLY A 71 6.66 -30.97 -10.33
C GLY A 71 6.14 -29.60 -9.90
N ALA A 72 6.81 -29.01 -8.90
CA ALA A 72 6.44 -27.72 -8.34
C ALA A 72 7.64 -26.77 -8.31
N GLY A 73 7.37 -25.48 -8.42
CA GLY A 73 8.37 -24.44 -8.48
C GLY A 73 7.88 -23.08 -7.98
N GLN A 74 8.84 -22.19 -7.78
CA GLN A 74 8.61 -20.83 -7.29
C GLN A 74 9.53 -19.85 -8.02
N GLU A 75 8.96 -18.72 -8.40
CA GLU A 75 9.69 -17.50 -8.74
C GLU A 75 9.38 -16.43 -7.69
N ARG A 76 10.41 -15.71 -7.23
CA ARG A 76 10.26 -14.65 -6.23
C ARG A 76 11.20 -13.50 -6.51
N THR A 77 10.64 -12.30 -6.56
CA THR A 77 11.36 -11.03 -6.54
C THR A 77 10.98 -10.27 -5.28
N ARG A 78 11.99 -9.78 -4.54
CA ARG A 78 11.80 -8.96 -3.35
C ARG A 78 12.75 -7.77 -3.40
N SER A 79 12.23 -6.60 -3.08
CA SER A 79 13.01 -5.35 -2.98
C SER A 79 12.56 -4.56 -1.75
N SER A 80 13.48 -3.82 -1.15
CA SER A 80 13.20 -2.92 -0.03
C SER A 80 14.09 -1.69 -0.07
N ALA A 81 13.57 -0.56 0.42
CA ALA A 81 14.29 0.69 0.61
C ALA A 81 13.83 1.38 1.89
N GLY A 82 14.74 2.08 2.59
CA GLY A 82 14.49 2.82 3.82
C GLY A 82 15.55 3.89 4.03
#